data_AF-A0A7C6J1H4-F1
#
_entry.id   AF-A0A7C6J1H4-F1
#
_cell.length_a   1.000
_cell.length_b   1.000
_cell.length_c   1.000
_cell.angle_alpha   90.00
_cell.angle_beta   90.00
_cell.angle_gamma   90.00
#
_symmetry.space_group_name_H-M   'P 1'
#
loop_
_entity.id
_entity.type
_entity.pdbx_description
1 polymer ?
#
loop_
_entity_poly.entity_id
_entity_poly.type
_entity_poly.pdbx_seq_one_letter_code
_entity_poly.pdbx_strand_id
1 'polypeptide(L)'
;MVTLVIVLNETDYLNEVLATLVNNNVKGATIIDSQGMGSAIVKGDYQYIPIFGSLRKLIDENHLYNKTIFSVVKEEIVEELVEAIRNLFEKKRPGIGFIFTMPVNNIYLLDK
;
A
#
# COMPACT_ATOMS: atom_id res chain seq x y z
N MET A 1 -10.56 7.44 15.57
CA MET A 1 -9.31 6.81 15.08
C MET A 1 -9.66 6.01 13.85
N VAL A 2 -8.75 5.93 12.88
CA VAL A 2 -8.92 5.12 11.68
C VAL A 2 -7.63 4.36 11.41
N THR A 3 -7.74 3.22 10.75
CA THR A 3 -6.59 2.56 10.14
C THR A 3 -6.36 3.21 8.79
N LEU A 4 -5.23 3.90 8.63
CA LEU A 4 -4.70 4.30 7.35
C LEU A 4 -4.06 3.09 6.69
N VAL A 5 -4.54 2.73 5.50
CA VAL A 5 -4.00 1.64 4.70
C VAL A 5 -3.38 2.21 3.44
N ILE A 6 -2.11 1.94 3.21
CA ILE A 6 -1.37 2.34 2.01
C ILE A 6 -1.00 1.08 1.25
N VAL A 7 -1.52 0.92 0.04
CA VAL A 7 -1.09 -0.11 -0.90
C VAL A 7 -0.09 0.53 -1.84
N LEU A 8 1.18 0.13 -1.75
CA LEU A 8 2.30 0.68 -2.51
C LEU A 8 2.84 -0.38 -3.47
N ASN A 9 2.72 -0.13 -4.77
CA ASN A 9 3.28 -1.01 -5.81
C ASN A 9 4.70 -0.59 -6.19
N GLU A 10 5.00 0.72 -6.13
CA GLU A 10 6.35 1.25 -6.34
C GLU A 10 7.15 1.22 -5.04
N THR A 11 7.66 0.04 -4.70
CA THR A 11 8.33 -0.21 -3.42
C THR A 11 9.61 0.59 -3.21
N ASP A 12 10.16 1.19 -4.27
CA ASP A 12 11.31 2.09 -4.17
C ASP A 12 11.00 3.33 -3.30
N TYR A 13 9.73 3.74 -3.23
CA TYR A 13 9.26 4.85 -2.38
C TYR A 13 8.94 4.44 -0.94
N LEU A 14 9.17 3.17 -0.57
CA LEU A 14 8.78 2.67 0.75
C LEU A 14 9.41 3.49 1.88
N ASN A 15 10.70 3.80 1.75
CA ASN A 15 11.42 4.52 2.81
C ASN A 15 10.91 5.96 2.97
N GLU A 16 10.60 6.63 1.87
CA GLU A 16 10.07 7.99 1.82
C GLU A 16 8.65 8.05 2.39
N VAL A 17 7.82 7.04 2.08
CA VAL A 17 6.49 6.89 2.69
C VAL A 17 6.59 6.70 4.20
N LEU A 18 7.47 5.81 4.67
CA LEU A 18 7.67 5.58 6.11
C LEU A 18 8.24 6.82 6.81
N ALA A 19 9.21 7.51 6.19
CA ALA A 19 9.75 8.76 6.70
C ALA A 19 8.66 9.84 6.81
N THR A 20 7.75 9.90 5.84
CA THR A 20 6.61 10.83 5.86
C THR A 20 5.68 10.54 7.04
N LEU A 21 5.38 9.27 7.34
CA LEU A 21 4.60 8.90 8.52
C LEU A 21 5.29 9.39 9.80
N VAL A 22 6.59 9.14 9.95
CA VAL A 22 7.38 9.57 11.12
C VAL A 22 7.37 11.10 11.27
N ASN A 23 7.60 11.83 10.17
CA ASN A 23 7.63 13.30 10.16
C ASN A 23 6.28 13.93 10.55
N ASN A 24 5.18 13.19 10.34
CA ASN A 24 3.82 13.59 10.73
C ASN A 24 3.39 13.00 12.08
N ASN A 25 4.36 12.64 12.94
CA ASN A 25 4.14 12.13 14.30
C ASN A 25 3.34 10.81 14.38
N VAL A 26 3.32 10.01 13.31
CA VAL A 26 2.76 8.65 13.35
C VAL A 26 3.74 7.74 14.09
N LYS A 27 3.30 7.18 15.22
CA LYS A 27 4.19 6.47 16.16
C LYS A 27 4.63 5.08 15.69
N GLY A 28 3.90 4.48 14.76
CA GLY A 28 4.19 3.13 14.28
C GLY A 28 3.34 2.75 13.09
N ALA A 29 3.83 1.79 12.33
CA ALA A 29 3.13 1.18 11.22
C ALA A 29 3.56 -0.28 11.11
N THR A 30 2.67 -1.13 10.60
CA THR A 30 2.96 -2.52 10.25
C THR A 30 3.03 -2.62 8.74
N ILE A 31 4.03 -3.33 8.24
CA ILE A 31 4.26 -3.52 6.80
C ILE A 31 4.13 -5.02 6.52
N ILE A 32 3.40 -5.38 5.47
CA ILE A 32 3.31 -6.75 4.95
C ILE A 32 3.66 -6.78 3.47
N ASP A 33 4.27 -7.88 3.05
CA ASP A 33 4.37 -8.21 1.63
C ASP A 33 2.99 -8.61 1.10
N SER A 34 2.57 -7.99 0.00
CA SER A 34 1.26 -8.22 -0.62
C SER A 34 1.39 -8.40 -2.12
N GLN A 35 0.29 -8.79 -2.77
CA GLN A 35 0.23 -8.98 -4.22
C GLN A 35 -1.07 -8.42 -4.78
N GLY A 36 -0.99 -7.76 -5.93
CA GLY A 36 -2.16 -7.39 -6.70
C GLY A 36 -2.80 -8.62 -7.35
N MET A 37 -4.10 -8.54 -7.60
CA MET A 37 -4.86 -9.62 -8.24
C MET A 37 -4.26 -10.06 -9.59
N GLY A 38 -3.82 -9.11 -10.43
CA GLY A 38 -3.21 -9.43 -11.73
C GLY A 38 -1.95 -10.29 -11.59
N SER A 39 -1.04 -9.90 -10.68
CA SER A 39 0.18 -10.65 -10.38
C SER A 39 -0.13 -12.03 -9.80
N ALA A 40 -1.15 -12.14 -8.94
CA ALA A 40 -1.58 -13.41 -8.36
C ALA A 40 -2.16 -14.38 -9.39
N ILE A 41 -3.00 -13.89 -10.32
CA ILE A 41 -3.59 -14.70 -11.39
C ILE A 41 -2.52 -15.24 -12.33
N VAL A 42 -1.52 -14.44 -12.68
CA VAL A 42 -0.45 -14.83 -13.61
C VAL A 42 0.56 -15.80 -12.98
N LYS A 43 0.79 -15.70 -11.67
CA LYS A 43 1.59 -16.68 -10.93
C LYS A 43 0.85 -17.99 -10.66
N GLY A 44 -0.45 -17.92 -10.39
CA GLY A 44 -1.25 -19.12 -10.16
C GLY A 44 -1.48 -19.89 -11.47
N ASP A 45 -1.70 -21.19 -11.38
CA ASP A 45 -2.13 -22.03 -12.52
C ASP A 45 -3.58 -21.73 -12.95
N TYR A 46 -4.01 -20.47 -12.87
CA TYR A 46 -5.30 -19.99 -13.35
C TYR A 46 -5.27 -19.83 -14.88
N GLN A 47 -4.94 -20.93 -15.57
CA GLN A 47 -4.87 -21.03 -17.04
C GLN A 47 -6.25 -20.84 -17.72
N TYR A 48 -7.32 -20.80 -16.92
CA TYR A 48 -8.71 -20.75 -17.37
C TYR A 48 -9.22 -19.36 -17.73
N ILE A 49 -8.45 -18.28 -17.51
CA ILE A 49 -8.86 -16.91 -17.87
C ILE A 49 -8.08 -16.47 -19.12
N PRO A 50 -8.65 -16.57 -20.33
CA PRO A 50 -7.92 -16.42 -21.60
C PRO A 50 -7.26 -15.05 -21.79
N ILE A 51 -7.85 -14.00 -21.21
CA ILE A 51 -7.35 -12.63 -21.29
C ILE A 51 -5.96 -12.51 -20.63
N PHE A 52 -5.67 -13.26 -19.57
CA PHE A 52 -4.40 -13.15 -18.85
C PHE A 52 -3.25 -13.94 -19.49
N GLY A 53 -3.54 -14.91 -20.37
CA GLY A 53 -2.52 -15.69 -21.08
C GLY A 53 -1.65 -14.84 -22.02
N SER A 54 -2.25 -13.86 -22.71
CA SER A 54 -1.54 -12.91 -23.57
C SER A 54 -0.85 -11.79 -22.79
N LEU A 55 -1.40 -11.40 -21.64
CA LEU A 55 -0.84 -10.38 -20.74
C LEU A 55 0.35 -10.89 -19.91
N ARG A 56 0.54 -12.22 -19.78
CA ARG A 56 1.66 -12.83 -19.02
C ARG A 56 3.04 -12.33 -19.46
N LYS A 57 3.24 -12.04 -20.75
CA LYS A 57 4.50 -11.50 -21.29
C LYS A 57 4.72 -10.01 -21.01
N LEU A 58 3.66 -9.29 -20.62
CA LEU A 58 3.70 -7.86 -20.32
C LEU A 58 3.85 -7.57 -18.82
N ILE A 59 3.74 -8.60 -17.98
CA ILE A 59 3.88 -8.48 -16.53
C ILE A 59 5.36 -8.67 -16.19
N ASP A 60 5.98 -7.59 -15.76
CA ASP A 60 7.37 -7.56 -15.33
C ASP A 60 7.55 -8.39 -14.05
N GLU A 61 8.40 -9.40 -14.10
CA GLU A 61 8.75 -10.25 -12.95
C GLU A 61 9.48 -9.45 -11.84
N ASN A 62 9.95 -8.23 -12.10
CA ASN A 62 10.60 -7.42 -11.06
C ASN A 62 9.60 -6.71 -10.13
N HIS A 63 8.31 -6.65 -10.45
CA HIS A 63 7.25 -6.02 -9.64
C HIS A 63 6.30 -7.05 -9.00
N LEU A 64 6.82 -8.21 -8.63
CA LEU A 64 6.02 -9.35 -8.17
C LEU A 64 5.38 -9.18 -6.79
N TYR A 65 5.79 -8.18 -6.01
CA TYR A 65 5.31 -7.95 -4.65
C TYR A 65 5.09 -6.46 -4.38
N ASN A 66 3.87 -6.15 -3.96
CA ASN A 66 3.51 -4.84 -3.41
C ASN A 66 3.87 -4.82 -1.92
N LYS A 67 3.85 -3.63 -1.33
CA LYS A 67 3.89 -3.45 0.13
C LYS A 67 2.56 -2.88 0.58
N THR A 68 1.96 -3.48 1.60
CA THR A 68 0.80 -2.88 2.27
C THR A 68 1.21 -2.42 3.66
N ILE A 69 0.96 -1.15 3.94
CA ILE A 69 1.35 -0.48 5.18
C ILE A 69 0.06 -0.13 5.92
N PHE A 70 0.00 -0.46 7.20
CA PHE A 70 -1.13 -0.16 8.08
C PHE A 70 -0.64 0.65 9.27
N SER A 71 -1.34 1.74 9.58
CA SER A 71 -1.14 2.48 10.82
C SER A 71 -2.47 2.95 11.37
N VAL A 72 -2.63 2.89 12.68
CA VAL A 72 -3.82 3.41 13.36
C VAL A 72 -3.53 4.86 13.76
N VAL A 73 -4.25 5.78 13.12
CA VAL A 73 -4.04 7.23 13.23
C VAL A 73 -5.30 7.94 13.70
N LYS A 74 -5.14 9.18 14.14
CA LYS A 74 -6.28 10.07 14.36
C LYS A 74 -6.87 10.47 13.02
N GLU A 75 -8.19 10.63 12.98
CA GLU A 75 -8.89 11.01 11.74
C GLU A 75 -8.50 12.42 11.28
N GLU A 76 -8.22 13.32 12.23
CA GLU A 76 -7.82 14.71 11.98
C GLU A 76 -6.52 14.87 11.16
N ILE A 77 -5.63 13.87 11.18
CA ILE A 77 -4.33 13.93 10.45
C ILE A 77 -4.36 13.19 9.10
N VAL A 78 -5.48 12.56 8.73
CA VAL A 78 -5.55 11.69 7.54
C VAL A 78 -5.32 12.46 6.25
N GLU A 79 -6.02 13.58 6.05
CA GLU A 79 -5.91 14.36 4.81
C GLU A 79 -4.51 14.93 4.63
N GLU A 80 -3.90 15.43 5.70
CA GLU A 80 -2.51 15.91 5.70
C GLU A 80 -1.53 14.79 5.32
N LEU A 81 -1.68 13.60 5.91
CA LEU A 81 -0.87 12.43 5.58
C LEU A 81 -1.04 11.99 4.12
N VAL A 82 -2.28 11.96 3.63
CA VAL A 82 -2.59 11.60 2.25
C VAL A 82 -1.94 12.60 1.29
N GLU A 83 -2.03 13.90 1.57
CA GLU A 83 -1.41 14.92 0.74
C GLU A 83 0.13 14.83 0.75
N ALA A 84 0.73 14.70 1.94
CA ALA A 84 2.17 14.55 2.10
C ALA A 84 2.72 13.34 1.32
N ILE A 85 2.06 12.19 1.42
CA ILE A 85 2.45 10.98 0.68
C ILE A 85 2.26 11.16 -0.83
N ARG A 86 1.15 11.78 -1.28
CA ARG A 86 0.90 12.02 -2.71
C ARG A 86 1.93 12.97 -3.33
N ASN A 87 2.54 13.84 -2.53
CA ASN A 87 3.56 14.79 -2.97
C ASN A 87 4.96 14.16 -3.13
N LEU A 88 5.18 12.92 -2.63
CA LEU A 88 6.42 12.17 -2.88
C LEU A 88 6.57 11.77 -4.36
N PHE A 89 5.45 11.63 -5.08
CA PHE A 89 5.44 11.14 -6.45
C PHE A 89 5.45 12.31 -7.44
N GLU A 90 6.63 12.63 -7.99
CA GLU A 90 6.80 13.72 -8.98
C GLU A 90 5.90 13.57 -10.21
N LYS A 91 5.68 12.32 -10.66
CA LYS A 91 4.78 11.98 -11.76
C LYS A 91 3.69 11.04 -11.28
N LYS A 92 2.47 11.55 -11.18
CA LYS A 92 1.27 10.76 -10.86
C LYS A 92 0.90 9.88 -12.05
N ARG A 93 1.53 8.71 -12.16
CA ARG A 93 1.19 7.69 -13.16
C ARG A 93 0.22 6.65 -12.60
N PRO A 94 -0.62 6.03 -13.44
CA PRO A 94 -1.45 4.91 -13.01
C PRO A 94 -0.59 3.79 -12.41
N GLY A 95 -1.07 3.16 -11.34
CA GLY A 95 -0.45 1.95 -10.78
C GLY A 95 0.57 2.16 -9.67
N ILE A 96 0.85 3.40 -9.21
CA ILE A 96 1.73 3.67 -8.05
C ILE A 96 1.24 2.95 -6.78
N GLY A 97 -0.08 2.98 -6.56
CA GLY A 97 -0.69 2.54 -5.33
C GLY A 97 -1.99 3.29 -5.04
N PHE A 98 -2.55 3.05 -3.85
CA PHE A 98 -3.71 3.79 -3.35
C PHE A 98 -3.73 3.79 -1.82
N ILE A 99 -4.46 4.75 -1.26
CA ILE A 99 -4.64 4.91 0.18
C ILE A 99 -6.13 4.85 0.47
N PHE A 100 -6.51 4.16 1.54
CA PHE A 100 -7.88 4.16 2.06
C PHE A 100 -7.87 4.07 3.58
N THR A 101 -9.02 4.35 4.20
CA THR A 101 -9.19 4.28 5.64
C THR A 101 -10.25 3.27 6.04
N MET A 102 -10.12 2.72 7.24
CA MET A 102 -11.13 1.88 7.88
C MET A 102 -11.38 2.37 9.32
N PRO A 103 -12.63 2.39 9.81
CA PRO A 103 -12.92 2.83 11.18
C PRO A 103 -12.29 1.88 12.20
N VAL A 104 -11.73 2.44 13.28
CA VAL A 104 -11.21 1.69 14.42
C VAL A 104 -12.04 2.00 15.64
N ASN A 105 -12.83 1.01 16.09
CA ASN A 105 -13.70 1.15 17.25
C ASN A 105 -12.93 1.01 18.57
N ASN A 106 -12.02 0.03 18.67
CA ASN A 106 -11.30 -0.29 19.90
C ASN A 106 -9.82 -0.59 19.60
N ILE A 107 -8.94 -0.24 20.53
CA ILE A 107 -7.51 -0.56 20.50
C ILE A 107 -7.13 -1.15 21.86
N TYR A 108 -6.53 -2.33 21.86
CA TYR A 108 -6.04 -3.02 23.06
C TYR A 108 -4.52 -3.15 22.95
N LEU A 109 -3.81 -2.59 23.93
CA LEU A 109 -2.36 -2.71 24.02
C LEU A 109 -2.05 -3.93 24.90
N LEU A 110 -1.09 -4.76 24.50
CA LEU A 110 -0.72 -5.99 25.21
C LEU A 110 0.34 -5.77 26.29
N ASP A 111 1.02 -4.62 26.23
CA ASP A 111 2.10 -4.19 27.11
C ASP A 111 1.62 -3.22 28.20
N LYS A 112 0.31 -2.95 28.27
CA LYS A 112 -0.32 -2.07 29.27
C LYS A 112 -1.47 -2.75 29.99
#